data_AF-A0A7Y3GH63-F1
#
_entry.id   AF-A0A7Y3GH63-F1
#
_cell.length_a   1.000
_cell.length_b   1.000
_cell.length_c   1.000
_cell.angle_alpha   90.00
_cell.angle_beta   90.00
_cell.angle_gamma   90.00
#
_symmetry.space_group_name_H-M   'P 1'
#
loop_
_entity.id
_entity.type
_entity.pdbx_description
1 polymer ?
#
loop_
_entity_poly.entity_id
_entity_poly.type
_entity_poly.pdbx_seq_one_letter_code
_entity_poly.pdbx_strand_id
1 'polypeptide(L)'
;MRTPPADLDEARRRIAAAELVGVASNHLTEDLYSALEFSDLVAIKNLLKRFFSAQPWSEEDAARLDTLLTRNVAEPAGWFEHDLGDDLRLMHGFDGGAYHLWATGGSDGESSIFDRVFSGPVQPEATPNPRHVRFVIGGSPAPGVWFRPGDEIDDPRVTELLADPDVTDVLVAGDFVAIGLRRASMWKDRLDDLVVVVERLFWSADRAASAHEGPTRDELVAGQTSGALHLLNPDDPASRRQLETALAGDDPRQRRMAVATLAQSADETYAVNTLVTAYRDVSRIVRRTAIDAAVDLESEDVRLLLEAALDDEDDWIRWKAVKGLSEIGLSTSTGAVSALADDPDFQVRFEVAAALRKA
;
A
#
# COMPACT_ATOMS: atom_id res chain seq x y z
N MET A 1 -23.04 25.28 20.99
CA MET A 1 -23.11 23.99 21.68
C MET A 1 -23.63 22.96 20.71
N ARG A 2 -22.69 22.36 19.98
CA ARG A 2 -22.84 21.16 19.20
C ARG A 2 -23.12 20.01 20.18
N THR A 3 -23.91 19.03 19.74
CA THR A 3 -24.23 17.83 20.52
C THR A 3 -23.56 16.61 19.89
N PRO A 4 -23.17 15.60 20.67
CA PRO A 4 -22.57 14.38 20.13
C PRO A 4 -23.51 13.72 19.11
N PRO A 5 -22.98 13.18 18.01
CA PRO A 5 -23.76 12.39 17.05
C PRO A 5 -24.44 11.20 17.73
N ALA A 6 -25.67 10.89 17.32
CA ALA A 6 -26.45 9.78 17.91
C ALA A 6 -25.82 8.40 17.62
N ASP A 7 -25.03 8.31 16.56
CA ASP A 7 -24.30 7.14 16.08
C ASP A 7 -22.85 7.07 16.59
N LEU A 8 -22.44 7.96 17.52
CA LEU A 8 -21.05 8.10 17.97
C LEU A 8 -20.39 6.77 18.35
N ASP A 9 -21.03 5.97 19.20
CA ASP A 9 -20.46 4.69 19.64
C ASP A 9 -20.38 3.66 18.51
N GLU A 10 -21.31 3.71 17.57
CA GLU A 10 -21.32 2.82 16.40
C GLU A 10 -20.22 3.22 15.41
N ALA A 11 -20.11 4.51 15.09
CA ALA A 11 -19.05 5.05 14.25
C ALA A 11 -17.66 4.76 14.84
N ARG A 12 -17.47 4.90 16.17
CA ARG A 12 -16.23 4.54 16.86
C ARG A 12 -15.86 3.06 16.69
N ARG A 13 -16.85 2.15 16.85
CA ARG A 13 -16.64 0.71 16.62
C ARG A 13 -16.28 0.42 15.17
N ARG A 14 -16.91 1.10 14.21
CA ARG A 14 -16.62 0.95 12.78
C ARG A 14 -15.24 1.47 12.41
N ILE A 15 -14.80 2.62 12.93
CA ILE A 15 -13.42 3.11 12.76
C ILE A 15 -12.40 2.08 13.27
N ALA A 16 -12.68 1.44 14.41
CA ALA A 16 -11.82 0.39 14.95
C ALA A 16 -11.83 -0.88 14.08
N ALA A 17 -13.01 -1.30 13.61
CA ALA A 17 -13.19 -2.49 12.77
C ALA A 17 -12.59 -2.31 11.36
N ALA A 18 -12.64 -1.10 10.81
CA ALA A 18 -12.07 -0.74 9.52
C ALA A 18 -10.55 -0.46 9.57
N GLU A 19 -9.90 -0.70 10.72
CA GLU A 19 -8.48 -0.42 10.96
C GLU A 19 -8.07 1.06 10.73
N LEU A 20 -9.04 1.98 10.76
CA LEU A 20 -8.85 3.42 10.51
C LEU A 20 -8.32 4.19 11.73
N VAL A 21 -8.06 3.50 12.85
CA VAL A 21 -7.55 4.09 14.10
C VAL A 21 -6.23 4.84 13.86
N GLY A 22 -5.35 4.31 13.01
CA GLY A 22 -4.08 4.96 12.68
C GLY A 22 -4.29 6.27 11.91
N VAL A 23 -5.19 6.27 10.92
CA VAL A 23 -5.54 7.45 10.12
C VAL A 23 -6.16 8.53 11.02
N ALA A 24 -7.17 8.15 11.81
CA ALA A 24 -7.83 9.05 12.75
C ALA A 24 -6.86 9.63 13.80
N SER A 25 -5.93 8.80 14.30
CA SER A 25 -4.91 9.25 15.27
C SER A 25 -3.89 10.21 14.64
N ASN A 26 -3.57 10.04 13.35
CA ASN A 26 -2.67 10.95 12.65
C ASN A 26 -3.28 12.34 12.49
N HIS A 27 -4.55 12.44 12.06
CA HIS A 27 -5.26 13.72 11.99
C HIS A 27 -5.26 14.45 13.34
N LEU A 28 -5.64 13.75 14.42
CA LEU A 28 -5.62 14.32 15.77
C LEU A 28 -4.21 14.74 16.20
N THR A 29 -3.19 14.00 15.80
CA THR A 29 -1.80 14.36 16.09
C THR A 29 -1.42 15.61 15.31
N GLU A 30 -1.66 15.68 14.01
CA GLU A 30 -1.34 16.85 13.19
C GLU A 30 -2.02 18.13 13.71
N ASP A 31 -3.29 18.03 14.08
CA ASP A 31 -4.08 19.18 14.54
C ASP A 31 -3.76 19.59 15.99
N LEU A 32 -3.37 18.66 16.86
CA LEU A 32 -3.14 18.95 18.29
C LEU A 32 -1.66 19.10 18.65
N TYR A 33 -0.73 18.41 17.98
CA TYR A 33 0.66 18.20 18.44
C TYR A 33 1.45 19.50 18.63
N SER A 34 1.12 20.55 17.87
CA SER A 34 1.75 21.86 18.03
C SER A 34 1.39 22.57 19.35
N ALA A 35 0.33 22.13 20.04
CA ALA A 35 -0.25 22.80 21.19
C ALA A 35 -0.25 21.95 22.48
N LEU A 36 0.38 20.77 22.51
CA LEU A 36 0.37 19.88 23.68
C LEU A 36 1.67 19.96 24.51
N GLU A 37 1.54 20.13 25.83
CA GLU A 37 2.66 19.99 26.76
C GLU A 37 3.08 18.54 26.96
N PHE A 38 4.39 18.31 27.10
CA PHE A 38 4.97 16.97 27.18
C PHE A 38 4.43 16.12 28.36
N SER A 39 4.05 16.77 29.47
CA SER A 39 3.52 16.12 30.67
C SER A 39 2.17 15.43 30.45
N ASP A 40 1.37 15.92 29.50
CA ASP A 40 -0.01 15.49 29.31
C ASP A 40 -0.17 14.51 28.13
N LEU A 41 0.85 14.40 27.27
CA LEU A 41 0.88 13.52 26.10
C LEU A 41 0.52 12.06 26.42
N VAL A 42 1.04 11.53 27.52
CA VAL A 42 0.78 10.12 27.91
C VAL A 42 -0.69 9.92 28.30
N ALA A 43 -1.26 10.87 29.05
CA ALA A 43 -2.65 10.81 29.47
C ALA A 43 -3.61 10.95 28.27
N ILE A 44 -3.32 11.92 27.39
CA ILE A 44 -4.08 12.14 26.14
C ILE A 44 -4.02 10.91 25.25
N LYS A 45 -2.83 10.34 25.01
CA LYS A 45 -2.65 9.14 24.18
C LYS A 45 -3.44 7.94 24.72
N ASN A 46 -3.53 7.78 26.03
CA ASN A 46 -4.31 6.70 26.64
C ASN A 46 -5.82 6.90 26.45
N LEU A 47 -6.30 8.14 26.55
CA LEU A 47 -7.71 8.48 26.26
C LEU A 47 -8.05 8.30 24.79
N LEU A 48 -7.18 8.69 23.86
CA LEU A 48 -7.38 8.46 22.42
C LEU A 48 -7.42 6.97 22.09
N LYS A 49 -6.51 6.15 22.66
CA LYS A 49 -6.58 4.68 22.52
C LYS A 49 -7.90 4.10 23.03
N ARG A 50 -8.44 4.66 24.11
CA ARG A 50 -9.73 4.25 24.65
C ARG A 50 -10.89 4.69 23.76
N PHE A 51 -10.83 5.91 23.22
CA PHE A 51 -11.81 6.44 22.26
C PHE A 51 -11.94 5.52 21.04
N PHE A 52 -10.83 5.04 20.49
CA PHE A 52 -10.82 4.11 19.35
C PHE A 52 -10.94 2.63 19.71
N SER A 53 -11.35 2.30 20.94
CA SER A 53 -11.55 0.91 21.37
C SER A 53 -13.02 0.49 21.28
N ALA A 54 -13.26 -0.83 21.30
CA ALA A 54 -14.61 -1.40 21.39
C ALA A 54 -15.33 -1.13 22.73
N GLN A 55 -14.65 -0.50 23.71
CA GLN A 55 -15.25 -0.14 24.99
C GLN A 55 -16.14 1.12 24.85
N PRO A 56 -17.21 1.25 25.66
CA PRO A 56 -18.04 2.45 25.68
C PRO A 56 -17.20 3.71 25.98
N TRP A 57 -17.52 4.81 25.31
CA TRP A 57 -16.94 6.12 25.60
C TRP A 57 -17.90 6.88 26.49
N SER A 58 -17.50 7.04 27.74
CA SER A 58 -18.36 7.66 28.75
C SER A 58 -18.25 9.18 28.71
N GLU A 59 -19.26 9.87 29.24
CA GLU A 59 -19.20 11.31 29.51
C GLU A 59 -18.01 11.68 30.42
N GLU A 60 -17.62 10.77 31.33
CA GLU A 60 -16.44 10.96 32.19
C GLU A 60 -15.13 10.93 31.39
N ASP A 61 -15.01 10.02 30.41
CA ASP A 61 -13.84 9.96 29.53
C ASP A 61 -13.74 11.22 28.65
N ALA A 62 -14.89 11.70 28.13
CA ALA A 62 -14.97 12.95 27.38
C ALA A 62 -14.54 14.16 28.24
N ALA A 63 -15.05 14.28 29.46
CA ALA A 63 -14.71 15.37 30.38
C ALA A 63 -13.22 15.37 30.78
N ARG A 64 -12.62 14.19 30.93
CA ARG A 64 -11.17 14.06 31.20
C ARG A 64 -10.34 14.53 30.00
N LEU A 65 -10.74 14.18 28.78
CA LEU A 65 -10.07 14.61 27.56
C LEU A 65 -10.18 16.13 27.37
N ASP A 66 -11.35 16.69 27.62
CA ASP A 66 -11.59 18.14 27.63
C ASP A 66 -10.68 18.86 28.62
N THR A 67 -10.65 18.42 29.88
CA THR A 67 -9.81 19.04 30.92
C THR A 67 -8.34 19.10 30.53
N LEU A 68 -7.83 18.03 29.91
CA LEU A 68 -6.44 17.97 29.44
C LEU A 68 -6.20 18.93 28.27
N LEU A 69 -7.11 18.98 27.29
CA LEU A 69 -6.91 19.78 26.08
C LEU A 69 -7.18 21.27 26.31
N THR A 70 -8.17 21.64 27.11
CA THR A 70 -8.46 23.03 27.49
C THR A 70 -7.34 23.66 28.32
N ARG A 71 -6.52 22.85 29.00
CA ARG A 71 -5.33 23.33 29.73
C ARG A 71 -4.14 23.62 28.79
N ASN A 72 -4.07 22.94 27.66
CA ASN A 72 -2.92 22.94 26.75
C ASN A 72 -3.14 23.84 25.52
N VAL A 73 -4.36 23.88 25.00
CA VAL A 73 -4.69 24.54 23.73
C VAL A 73 -5.48 25.82 24.01
N ALA A 74 -4.90 26.98 23.67
CA ALA A 74 -5.60 28.26 23.72
C ALA A 74 -6.54 28.43 22.51
N GLU A 75 -7.73 28.99 22.71
CA GLU A 75 -8.70 29.22 21.63
C GLU A 75 -8.14 30.15 20.51
N PRO A 76 -8.44 29.91 19.20
CA PRO A 76 -9.17 28.77 18.65
C PRO A 76 -8.28 27.95 17.69
N ALA A 77 -7.99 26.70 18.05
CA ALA A 77 -7.54 25.71 17.08
C ALA A 77 -8.60 25.43 15.99
N GLY A 78 -9.87 25.83 16.20
CA GLY A 78 -10.96 25.62 15.22
C GLY A 78 -11.68 24.29 15.42
N TRP A 79 -12.71 24.06 14.60
CA TRP A 79 -13.46 22.80 14.51
C TRP A 79 -13.01 22.07 13.25
N PHE A 80 -12.52 20.85 13.42
CA PHE A 80 -12.00 20.02 12.34
C PHE A 80 -12.96 18.88 12.06
N GLU A 81 -13.13 18.58 10.77
CA GLU A 81 -13.89 17.43 10.28
C GLU A 81 -13.01 16.73 9.24
N HIS A 82 -12.66 15.48 9.52
CA HIS A 82 -11.81 14.65 8.67
C HIS A 82 -12.62 13.48 8.14
N ASP A 83 -12.59 13.29 6.84
CA ASP A 83 -13.12 12.10 6.19
C ASP A 83 -12.11 10.95 6.37
N LEU A 84 -12.56 9.86 7.01
CA LEU A 84 -11.76 8.67 7.22
C LEU A 84 -11.99 7.61 6.11
N GLY A 85 -12.95 7.83 5.21
CA GLY A 85 -13.44 6.84 4.26
C GLY A 85 -14.59 6.00 4.83
N ASP A 86 -15.24 5.21 3.96
CA ASP A 86 -16.36 4.32 4.32
C ASP A 86 -17.55 5.03 5.02
N ASP A 87 -17.85 6.27 4.60
CA ASP A 87 -18.86 7.17 5.20
C ASP A 87 -18.53 7.61 6.64
N LEU A 88 -17.35 7.25 7.16
CA LEU A 88 -16.91 7.59 8.51
C LEU A 88 -16.18 8.93 8.53
N ARG A 89 -16.57 9.79 9.46
CA ARG A 89 -15.95 11.09 9.71
C ARG A 89 -15.51 11.20 11.16
N LEU A 90 -14.34 11.78 11.36
CA LEU A 90 -13.82 12.21 12.66
C LEU A 90 -14.06 13.71 12.80
N MET A 91 -14.60 14.14 13.93
CA MET A 91 -14.85 15.55 14.20
C MET A 91 -14.26 15.91 15.55
N HIS A 92 -13.51 17.00 15.64
CA HIS A 92 -12.99 17.45 16.92
C HIS A 92 -12.70 18.94 16.94
N GLY A 93 -12.66 19.51 18.14
CA GLY A 93 -12.32 20.91 18.32
C GLY A 93 -13.07 21.55 19.48
N PHE A 94 -12.81 22.84 19.67
CA PHE A 94 -13.43 23.64 20.73
C PHE A 94 -14.80 24.14 20.31
N ASP A 95 -15.80 23.92 21.16
CA ASP A 95 -17.13 24.55 21.04
C ASP A 95 -17.68 24.89 22.43
N GLY A 96 -17.99 26.17 22.64
CA GLY A 96 -18.54 26.67 23.90
C GLY A 96 -17.56 26.58 25.09
N GLY A 97 -16.25 26.68 24.86
CA GLY A 97 -15.21 26.61 25.90
C GLY A 97 -14.86 25.19 26.36
N ALA A 98 -15.35 24.16 25.68
CA ALA A 98 -15.00 22.76 25.92
C ALA A 98 -14.49 22.12 24.62
N TYR A 99 -13.56 21.19 24.74
CA TYR A 99 -13.06 20.39 23.63
C TYR A 99 -13.92 19.14 23.43
N HIS A 100 -14.30 18.87 22.19
CA HIS A 100 -15.07 17.70 21.80
C HIS A 100 -14.29 16.82 20.82
N LEU A 101 -14.48 15.51 20.92
CA LEU A 101 -13.98 14.50 19.98
C LEU A 101 -15.10 13.52 19.67
N TRP A 102 -15.53 13.46 18.41
CA TRP A 102 -16.64 12.68 17.93
C TRP A 102 -16.30 11.91 16.64
N ALA A 103 -17.11 10.91 16.37
CA ALA A 103 -17.16 10.20 15.11
C ALA A 103 -18.62 10.08 14.67
N THR A 104 -18.87 10.09 13.36
CA THR A 104 -20.19 9.88 12.77
C THR A 104 -20.02 9.22 11.41
N GLY A 105 -21.03 8.50 10.94
CA GLY A 105 -20.96 7.76 9.69
C GLY A 105 -21.64 6.42 9.77
N GLY A 106 -22.49 6.13 8.79
CA GLY A 106 -23.32 4.94 8.76
C GLY A 106 -24.77 5.25 8.40
N SER A 107 -25.10 5.11 7.11
CA SER A 107 -26.48 4.80 6.70
C SER A 107 -26.70 3.28 6.70
N ASP A 108 -27.96 2.85 6.89
CA ASP A 108 -28.44 1.45 6.97
C ASP A 108 -28.26 0.61 5.68
N GLY A 109 -27.42 1.03 4.75
CA GLY A 109 -27.00 0.19 3.63
C GLY A 109 -25.65 -0.43 3.97
N GLU A 110 -25.60 -1.74 4.15
CA GLU A 110 -24.36 -2.49 3.99
C GLU A 110 -23.76 -2.13 2.63
N SER A 111 -22.82 -1.18 2.60
CA SER A 111 -21.93 -1.03 1.45
C SER A 111 -20.97 -2.19 1.56
N SER A 112 -21.38 -3.28 0.92
CA SER A 112 -20.56 -4.45 0.71
C SER A 112 -19.23 -3.97 0.12
N ILE A 113 -18.09 -4.60 0.42
CA ILE A 113 -16.78 -4.25 -0.17
C ILE A 113 -16.82 -4.19 -1.71
N PHE A 114 -17.88 -4.77 -2.26
CA PHE A 114 -18.19 -4.92 -3.65
C PHE A 114 -19.09 -3.83 -4.26
N ASP A 115 -19.56 -2.86 -3.46
CA ASP A 115 -20.24 -1.64 -3.93
C ASP A 115 -19.24 -0.50 -4.15
N ARG A 116 -17.96 -0.74 -3.82
CA ARG A 116 -16.85 0.18 -4.05
C ARG A 116 -16.53 0.24 -5.56
N VAL A 117 -16.34 1.46 -6.04
CA VAL A 117 -16.33 1.82 -7.46
C VAL A 117 -15.19 1.14 -8.23
N PHE A 118 -15.53 0.18 -9.10
CA PHE A 118 -14.61 -0.46 -10.04
C PHE A 118 -14.49 0.35 -11.33
N SER A 119 -13.28 0.79 -11.65
CA SER A 119 -13.01 1.84 -12.64
C SER A 119 -12.00 1.46 -13.73
N GLY A 120 -11.46 0.22 -13.74
CA GLY A 120 -10.54 -0.26 -14.78
C GLY A 120 -10.82 -1.69 -15.30
N PRO A 121 -10.36 -2.02 -16.52
CA PRO A 121 -10.55 -3.35 -17.12
C PRO A 121 -9.92 -4.45 -16.26
N VAL A 122 -10.51 -5.65 -16.27
CA VAL A 122 -10.01 -6.80 -15.50
C VAL A 122 -8.65 -7.25 -16.04
N GLN A 123 -7.60 -7.14 -15.25
CA GLN A 123 -6.24 -7.56 -15.60
C GLN A 123 -5.79 -8.72 -14.71
N PRO A 124 -5.56 -9.93 -15.27
CA PRO A 124 -5.02 -11.04 -14.50
C PRO A 124 -3.52 -10.85 -14.21
N GLU A 125 -3.11 -11.25 -13.02
CA GLU A 125 -1.74 -11.24 -12.55
C GLU A 125 -1.40 -12.54 -11.83
N ALA A 126 -0.17 -13.00 -12.04
CA ALA A 126 0.37 -14.11 -11.27
C ALA A 126 0.65 -13.67 -9.83
N THR A 127 0.30 -14.51 -8.87
CA THR A 127 0.67 -14.27 -7.47
C THR A 127 1.87 -15.14 -7.07
N PRO A 128 2.60 -14.78 -5.99
CA PRO A 128 3.66 -15.63 -5.44
C PRO A 128 3.16 -17.03 -5.02
N ASN A 129 1.85 -17.18 -4.78
CA ASN A 129 1.25 -18.48 -4.54
C ASN A 129 0.84 -19.10 -5.89
N PRO A 130 1.44 -20.22 -6.32
CA PRO A 130 1.16 -20.80 -7.62
C PRO A 130 -0.25 -21.39 -7.75
N ARG A 131 -1.04 -21.38 -6.67
CA ARG A 131 -2.46 -21.75 -6.64
C ARG A 131 -3.40 -20.56 -6.79
N HIS A 132 -2.88 -19.33 -6.75
CA HIS A 132 -3.70 -18.13 -6.77
C HIS A 132 -3.41 -17.30 -8.02
N VAL A 133 -4.48 -16.87 -8.66
CA VAL A 133 -4.45 -15.85 -9.70
C VAL A 133 -5.15 -14.60 -9.17
N ARG A 134 -4.55 -13.44 -9.37
CA ARG A 134 -5.08 -12.13 -8.97
C ARG A 134 -5.68 -11.46 -10.20
N PHE A 135 -6.76 -10.71 -10.02
CA PHE A 135 -7.44 -9.95 -11.06
C PHE A 135 -7.59 -8.52 -10.56
N VAL A 136 -6.84 -7.60 -11.13
CA VAL A 136 -6.95 -6.16 -10.85
C VAL A 136 -8.15 -5.62 -11.60
N ILE A 137 -9.02 -4.89 -10.91
CA ILE A 137 -10.30 -4.39 -11.44
C ILE A 137 -10.46 -2.86 -11.32
N GLY A 138 -9.39 -2.18 -10.88
CA GLY A 138 -9.39 -0.75 -10.57
C GLY A 138 -10.17 -0.43 -9.28
N GLY A 139 -10.19 0.84 -8.89
CA GLY A 139 -10.76 1.30 -7.62
C GLY A 139 -9.71 1.72 -6.59
N SER A 140 -10.16 2.06 -5.38
CA SER A 140 -9.29 2.46 -4.28
C SER A 140 -8.81 1.22 -3.49
N PRO A 141 -7.50 1.05 -3.27
CA PRO A 141 -6.98 -0.09 -2.50
C PRO A 141 -7.61 -0.16 -1.10
N ALA A 142 -8.07 -1.34 -0.72
CA ALA A 142 -8.64 -1.62 0.59
C ALA A 142 -8.28 -3.04 1.04
N PRO A 143 -8.27 -3.33 2.37
CA PRO A 143 -8.01 -4.67 2.88
C PRO A 143 -8.95 -5.71 2.27
N GLY A 144 -8.40 -6.89 1.96
CA GLY A 144 -9.17 -7.96 1.34
C GLY A 144 -9.84 -8.89 2.35
N VAL A 145 -11.05 -9.34 2.02
CA VAL A 145 -11.80 -10.35 2.78
C VAL A 145 -11.69 -11.70 2.08
N TRP A 146 -11.33 -12.73 2.84
CA TRP A 146 -11.26 -14.11 2.35
C TRP A 146 -12.58 -14.84 2.55
N PHE A 147 -12.99 -15.57 1.53
CA PHE A 147 -14.18 -16.42 1.51
C PHE A 147 -13.79 -17.84 1.11
N ARG A 148 -14.39 -18.85 1.75
CA ARG A 148 -14.17 -20.27 1.52
C ARG A 148 -15.49 -21.02 1.35
N PRO A 149 -15.50 -22.18 0.68
CA PRO A 149 -16.69 -23.02 0.59
C PRO A 149 -17.20 -23.40 1.98
N GLY A 150 -18.45 -23.02 2.28
CA GLY A 150 -19.10 -23.27 3.57
C GLY A 150 -19.18 -22.07 4.52
N ASP A 151 -18.59 -20.93 4.16
CA ASP A 151 -18.82 -19.67 4.88
C ASP A 151 -20.26 -19.15 4.66
N GLU A 152 -20.81 -18.41 5.61
CA GLU A 152 -22.02 -17.60 5.37
C GLU A 152 -21.64 -16.44 4.45
N ILE A 153 -22.08 -16.50 3.19
CA ILE A 153 -21.69 -15.57 2.13
C ILE A 153 -22.94 -14.82 1.67
N ASP A 154 -22.96 -13.51 1.89
CA ASP A 154 -24.08 -12.65 1.51
C ASP A 154 -23.94 -12.06 0.09
N ASP A 155 -22.76 -12.16 -0.54
CA ASP A 155 -22.52 -11.64 -1.89
C ASP A 155 -22.71 -12.73 -2.99
N PRO A 156 -23.61 -12.50 -3.98
CA PRO A 156 -23.89 -13.48 -5.03
C PRO A 156 -22.70 -13.71 -5.98
N ARG A 157 -21.78 -12.74 -6.13
CA ARG A 157 -20.59 -12.89 -6.98
C ARG A 157 -19.60 -13.89 -6.39
N VAL A 158 -19.35 -13.79 -5.08
CA VAL A 158 -18.50 -14.75 -4.36
C VAL A 158 -19.15 -16.12 -4.34
N THR A 159 -20.47 -16.16 -4.13
CA THR A 159 -21.23 -17.41 -4.16
C THR A 159 -21.08 -18.11 -5.51
N GLU A 160 -21.12 -17.36 -6.62
CA GLU A 160 -20.92 -17.93 -7.96
C GLU A 160 -19.49 -18.42 -8.17
N LEU A 161 -18.47 -17.66 -7.75
CA LEU A 161 -17.07 -18.08 -7.85
C LEU A 161 -16.77 -19.35 -7.04
N LEU A 162 -17.32 -19.46 -5.83
CA LEU A 162 -17.12 -20.63 -4.95
C LEU A 162 -18.00 -21.83 -5.32
N ALA A 163 -18.96 -21.68 -6.25
CA ALA A 163 -19.71 -22.81 -6.79
C ALA A 163 -18.87 -23.65 -7.78
N ASP A 164 -17.78 -23.09 -8.30
CA ASP A 164 -16.82 -23.83 -9.11
C ASP A 164 -16.07 -24.86 -8.24
N PRO A 165 -16.14 -26.16 -8.56
CA PRO A 165 -15.47 -27.17 -7.76
C PRO A 165 -13.95 -26.97 -7.71
N ASP A 166 -13.31 -26.36 -8.69
CA ASP A 166 -11.86 -26.20 -8.68
C ASP A 166 -11.37 -24.99 -7.87
N VAL A 167 -12.29 -24.12 -7.43
CA VAL A 167 -11.98 -22.97 -6.57
C VAL A 167 -11.95 -23.40 -5.10
N THR A 168 -10.91 -23.00 -4.38
CA THR A 168 -10.73 -23.32 -2.96
C THR A 168 -11.04 -22.16 -2.04
N ASP A 169 -10.88 -20.94 -2.52
CA ASP A 169 -11.03 -19.71 -1.76
C ASP A 169 -11.02 -18.51 -2.71
N VAL A 170 -11.68 -17.42 -2.30
CA VAL A 170 -11.74 -16.15 -3.02
C VAL A 170 -11.38 -15.04 -2.05
N LEU A 171 -10.45 -14.18 -2.43
CA LEU A 171 -10.12 -12.94 -1.74
C LEU A 171 -10.69 -11.78 -2.53
N VAL A 172 -11.47 -10.91 -1.90
CA VAL A 172 -11.96 -9.69 -2.55
C VAL A 172 -11.41 -8.50 -1.78
N ALA A 173 -10.68 -7.63 -2.47
CA ALA A 173 -10.11 -6.39 -1.97
C ALA A 173 -10.69 -5.20 -2.74
N GLY A 174 -10.37 -3.98 -2.29
CA GLY A 174 -10.93 -2.75 -2.88
C GLY A 174 -10.56 -2.51 -4.34
N ASP A 175 -9.46 -3.11 -4.82
CA ASP A 175 -8.87 -2.90 -6.14
C ASP A 175 -8.55 -4.21 -6.90
N PHE A 176 -8.74 -5.37 -6.27
CA PHE A 176 -8.51 -6.67 -6.90
C PHE A 176 -9.35 -7.80 -6.30
N VAL A 177 -9.48 -8.89 -7.07
CA VAL A 177 -9.99 -10.19 -6.60
C VAL A 177 -8.90 -11.24 -6.80
N ALA A 178 -8.63 -12.10 -5.82
CA ALA A 178 -7.76 -13.25 -6.00
C ALA A 178 -8.53 -14.55 -5.85
N ILE A 179 -8.29 -15.50 -6.74
CA ILE A 179 -8.98 -16.80 -6.78
C ILE A 179 -7.95 -17.90 -6.53
N GLY A 180 -8.16 -18.66 -5.46
CA GLY A 180 -7.38 -19.85 -5.13
C GLY A 180 -7.94 -21.08 -5.84
N LEU A 181 -7.06 -21.89 -6.43
CA LEU A 181 -7.40 -23.11 -7.16
C LEU A 181 -6.80 -24.35 -6.48
N ARG A 182 -7.55 -25.46 -6.59
CA ARG A 182 -7.20 -26.76 -6.00
C ARG A 182 -5.82 -27.29 -6.44
N ARG A 183 -5.39 -26.96 -7.67
CA ARG A 183 -4.12 -27.40 -8.28
C ARG A 183 -3.38 -26.24 -8.91
N ALA A 184 -2.11 -26.10 -8.56
CA ALA A 184 -1.22 -25.04 -9.05
C ALA A 184 -0.98 -25.05 -10.57
N SER A 185 -1.10 -26.21 -11.23
CA SER A 185 -0.95 -26.31 -12.69
C SER A 185 -2.18 -25.84 -13.47
N MET A 186 -3.34 -25.64 -12.82
CA MET A 186 -4.60 -25.41 -13.54
C MET A 186 -4.96 -23.94 -13.75
N TRP A 187 -4.31 -22.99 -13.08
CA TRP A 187 -4.69 -21.57 -13.26
C TRP A 187 -4.41 -21.08 -14.68
N LYS A 188 -3.36 -21.58 -15.34
CA LYS A 188 -3.05 -21.26 -16.74
C LYS A 188 -4.11 -21.80 -17.70
N ASP A 189 -4.58 -23.02 -17.44
CA ASP A 189 -5.60 -23.68 -18.28
C ASP A 189 -7.01 -23.11 -18.05
N ARG A 190 -7.23 -22.45 -16.92
CA ARG A 190 -8.51 -21.85 -16.51
C ARG A 190 -8.52 -20.33 -16.65
N LEU A 191 -7.44 -19.73 -17.11
CA LEU A 191 -7.27 -18.27 -17.10
C LEU A 191 -8.35 -17.58 -17.92
N ASP A 192 -8.60 -18.04 -19.15
CA ASP A 192 -9.60 -17.44 -20.05
C ASP A 192 -11.02 -17.54 -19.48
N ASP A 193 -11.38 -18.70 -18.91
CA ASP A 193 -12.68 -18.90 -18.26
C ASP A 193 -12.85 -17.99 -17.03
N LEU A 194 -11.79 -17.89 -16.21
CA LEU A 194 -11.82 -17.07 -14.99
C LEU A 194 -11.87 -15.57 -15.31
N VAL A 195 -11.16 -15.11 -16.35
CA VAL A 195 -11.24 -13.71 -16.82
C VAL A 195 -12.68 -13.37 -17.22
N VAL A 196 -13.34 -14.23 -18.01
CA VAL A 196 -14.73 -14.00 -18.45
C VAL A 196 -15.69 -13.93 -17.26
N VAL A 197 -15.54 -14.83 -16.29
CA VAL A 197 -16.38 -14.86 -15.09
C VAL A 197 -16.14 -13.61 -14.22
N VAL A 198 -14.88 -13.23 -13.98
CA VAL A 198 -14.54 -12.05 -13.17
C VAL A 198 -14.96 -10.77 -13.86
N GLU A 199 -14.78 -10.65 -15.17
CA GLU A 199 -15.23 -9.49 -15.95
C GLU A 199 -16.76 -9.34 -15.87
N ARG A 200 -17.52 -10.41 -16.06
CA ARG A 200 -18.98 -10.34 -15.92
C ARG A 200 -19.44 -9.96 -14.51
N LEU A 201 -18.74 -10.44 -13.48
CA LEU A 201 -19.14 -10.25 -12.09
C LEU A 201 -18.71 -8.90 -11.50
N PHE A 202 -17.56 -8.36 -11.93
CA PHE A 202 -16.92 -7.21 -11.28
C PHE A 202 -16.75 -5.99 -12.20
N TRP A 203 -17.03 -6.10 -13.51
CA TRP A 203 -16.86 -5.01 -14.47
C TRP A 203 -18.18 -4.60 -15.17
N SER A 204 -18.41 -3.28 -15.35
CA SER A 204 -19.56 -2.77 -16.12
C SER A 204 -19.23 -1.47 -16.88
N ALA A 205 -19.58 -1.41 -18.17
CA ALA A 205 -19.27 -0.27 -19.04
C ALA A 205 -20.01 1.04 -18.69
N ASP A 206 -21.22 0.97 -18.10
CA ASP A 206 -22.04 2.15 -17.79
C ASP A 206 -21.54 2.96 -16.56
N ARG A 207 -20.62 2.42 -15.77
CA ARG A 207 -20.12 3.07 -14.53
C ARG A 207 -18.83 3.90 -14.71
N ALA A 208 -18.26 3.95 -15.92
CA ALA A 208 -17.09 4.79 -16.23
C ALA A 208 -17.41 6.30 -16.34
N ALA A 209 -18.69 6.67 -16.40
CA ALA A 209 -19.13 8.03 -16.73
C ALA A 209 -19.34 8.97 -15.52
N SER A 210 -19.32 8.48 -14.28
CA SER A 210 -19.81 9.23 -13.11
C SER A 210 -18.75 9.75 -12.14
N ALA A 211 -17.47 9.82 -12.51
CA ALA A 211 -16.41 10.30 -11.61
C ALA A 211 -15.54 11.38 -12.27
N HIS A 212 -16.07 12.58 -12.49
CA HIS A 212 -15.28 13.78 -12.81
C HIS A 212 -15.85 15.01 -12.06
N GLU A 213 -15.73 15.02 -10.73
CA GLU A 213 -15.65 16.25 -9.94
C GLU A 213 -14.31 16.23 -9.20
N GLY A 214 -13.24 16.47 -9.96
CA GLY A 214 -11.87 16.65 -9.44
C GLY A 214 -11.31 17.97 -9.95
N PRO A 215 -10.31 18.54 -9.24
CA PRO A 215 -9.78 19.87 -9.54
C PRO A 215 -9.23 19.93 -10.97
N THR A 216 -9.41 21.09 -11.59
CA THR A 216 -9.07 21.25 -13.01
C THR A 216 -7.55 21.19 -13.21
N ARG A 217 -7.14 20.79 -14.43
CA ARG A 217 -5.75 20.59 -14.83
C ARG A 217 -4.82 21.76 -14.48
N ASP A 218 -5.33 22.99 -14.53
CA ASP A 218 -4.53 24.19 -14.23
C ASP A 218 -4.30 24.39 -12.72
N GLU A 219 -5.23 23.91 -11.88
CA GLU A 219 -5.13 23.96 -10.41
C GLU A 219 -4.18 22.88 -9.88
N LEU A 220 -4.14 21.70 -10.53
CA LEU A 220 -3.15 20.67 -10.27
C LEU A 220 -1.73 21.11 -10.64
N VAL A 221 -1.58 21.91 -11.70
CA VAL A 221 -0.28 22.42 -12.16
C VAL A 221 0.27 23.52 -11.24
N ALA A 222 -0.59 24.29 -10.57
CA ALA A 222 -0.18 25.36 -9.67
C ALA A 222 0.27 24.87 -8.28
N GLY A 223 -0.18 23.68 -7.83
CA GLY A 223 0.10 23.13 -6.50
C GLY A 223 1.13 21.98 -6.44
N GLN A 224 1.60 21.46 -7.57
CA GLN A 224 2.50 20.29 -7.64
C GLN A 224 3.83 20.58 -8.33
N THR A 225 4.78 21.18 -7.62
CA THR A 225 6.23 21.03 -7.92
C THR A 225 6.81 19.75 -7.30
N SER A 226 5.99 18.71 -7.13
CA SER A 226 6.39 17.34 -6.72
C SER A 226 5.70 16.28 -7.60
N GLY A 227 5.46 16.60 -8.88
CA GLY A 227 4.68 15.82 -9.83
C GLY A 227 5.45 14.65 -10.46
N ALA A 228 4.82 13.48 -10.48
CA ALA A 228 5.00 12.41 -11.46
C ALA A 228 6.44 12.08 -11.95
N LEU A 229 7.39 11.87 -11.03
CA LEU A 229 8.75 11.45 -11.39
C LEU A 229 8.80 10.19 -12.29
N HIS A 230 7.80 9.30 -12.20
CA HIS A 230 7.66 8.11 -13.05
C HIS A 230 7.24 8.39 -14.50
N LEU A 231 6.77 9.61 -14.80
CA LEU A 231 6.39 10.04 -16.15
C LEU A 231 7.50 10.84 -16.85
N LEU A 232 8.59 11.14 -16.14
CA LEU A 232 9.71 11.88 -16.69
C LEU A 232 10.53 11.01 -17.63
N ASN A 233 10.97 11.59 -18.75
CA ASN A 233 11.89 10.91 -19.65
C ASN A 233 13.32 11.04 -19.11
N PRO A 234 14.00 9.95 -18.71
CA PRO A 234 15.36 10.02 -18.19
C PRO A 234 16.40 10.51 -19.21
N ASP A 235 16.07 10.51 -20.52
CA ASP A 235 16.95 10.94 -21.59
C ASP A 235 16.80 12.41 -21.98
N ASP A 236 15.73 13.07 -21.53
CA ASP A 236 15.58 14.52 -21.67
C ASP A 236 16.44 15.25 -20.62
N PRO A 237 17.33 16.18 -21.00
CA PRO A 237 18.23 16.85 -20.05
C PRO A 237 17.55 17.63 -18.93
N ALA A 238 16.34 18.16 -19.14
CA ALA A 238 15.63 18.89 -18.09
C ALA A 238 15.00 17.93 -17.08
N SER A 239 14.33 16.89 -17.60
CA SER A 239 13.75 15.79 -16.82
C SER A 239 14.82 15.04 -16.02
N ARG A 240 15.98 14.75 -16.63
CA ARG A 240 17.12 14.11 -15.97
C ARG A 240 17.62 14.91 -14.79
N ARG A 241 17.81 16.23 -14.92
CA ARG A 241 18.22 17.09 -13.79
C ARG A 241 17.22 17.09 -12.65
N GLN A 242 15.92 17.03 -12.97
CA GLN A 242 14.87 16.94 -11.95
C GLN A 242 14.93 15.60 -11.21
N LEU A 243 15.12 14.50 -11.94
CA LEU A 243 15.31 13.17 -11.37
C LEU A 243 16.58 13.08 -10.51
N GLU A 244 17.71 13.64 -10.97
CA GLU A 244 18.97 13.71 -10.20
C GLU A 244 18.80 14.54 -8.92
N THR A 245 18.02 15.62 -8.97
CA THR A 245 17.68 16.41 -7.77
C THR A 245 16.85 15.58 -6.79
N ALA A 246 15.84 14.85 -7.28
CA ALA A 246 15.03 13.97 -6.46
C ALA A 246 15.85 12.81 -5.87
N LEU A 247 16.83 12.29 -6.61
CA LEU A 247 17.77 11.27 -6.14
C LEU A 247 18.67 11.77 -4.99
N ALA A 248 19.00 13.06 -4.97
CA ALA A 248 19.76 13.68 -3.90
C ALA A 248 18.90 14.18 -2.72
N GLY A 249 17.57 14.02 -2.79
CA GLY A 249 16.64 14.52 -1.79
C GLY A 249 16.53 13.65 -0.53
N ASP A 250 15.95 14.21 0.53
CA ASP A 250 15.83 13.54 1.83
C ASP A 250 14.75 12.44 1.86
N ASP A 251 13.72 12.52 1.01
CA ASP A 251 12.62 11.55 0.98
C ASP A 251 13.02 10.26 0.24
N PRO A 252 13.13 9.11 0.94
CA PRO A 252 13.46 7.84 0.31
C PRO A 252 12.42 7.38 -0.73
N ARG A 253 11.17 7.83 -0.66
CA ARG A 253 10.14 7.51 -1.67
C ARG A 253 10.41 8.24 -2.99
N GLN A 254 10.83 9.50 -2.92
CA GLN A 254 11.23 10.27 -4.11
C GLN A 254 12.51 9.72 -4.71
N ARG A 255 13.52 9.41 -3.88
CA ARG A 255 14.76 8.77 -4.35
C ARG A 255 14.47 7.46 -5.07
N ARG A 256 13.63 6.59 -4.47
CA ARG A 256 13.21 5.32 -5.09
C ARG A 256 12.62 5.53 -6.48
N MET A 257 11.72 6.51 -6.61
CA MET A 257 11.09 6.81 -7.89
C MET A 257 12.08 7.36 -8.92
N ALA A 258 12.99 8.23 -8.48
CA ALA A 258 14.05 8.75 -9.33
C ALA A 258 14.95 7.62 -9.85
N VAL A 259 15.34 6.66 -9.01
CA VAL A 259 16.13 5.48 -9.42
C VAL A 259 15.39 4.67 -10.47
N ALA A 260 14.12 4.32 -10.21
CA ALA A 260 13.32 3.52 -11.13
C ALA A 260 13.16 4.18 -12.51
N THR A 261 13.03 5.51 -12.56
CA THR A 261 12.94 6.25 -13.82
C THR A 261 14.30 6.39 -14.50
N LEU A 262 15.36 6.78 -13.78
CA LEU A 262 16.71 6.97 -14.34
C LEU A 262 17.30 5.67 -14.89
N ALA A 263 16.97 4.53 -14.28
CA ALA A 263 17.38 3.21 -14.76
C ALA A 263 16.79 2.82 -16.13
N GLN A 264 15.73 3.50 -16.58
CA GLN A 264 15.14 3.29 -17.91
C GLN A 264 15.81 4.11 -19.01
N SER A 265 16.90 4.82 -18.71
CA SER A 265 17.68 5.57 -19.71
C SER A 265 18.16 4.63 -20.83
N ALA A 266 18.13 5.11 -22.07
CA ALA A 266 18.70 4.40 -23.21
C ALA A 266 20.25 4.33 -23.15
N ASP A 267 20.89 5.15 -22.31
CA ASP A 267 22.31 5.04 -22.00
C ASP A 267 22.50 4.02 -20.86
N GLU A 268 22.80 2.78 -21.24
CA GLU A 268 22.98 1.66 -20.32
C GLU A 268 24.12 1.92 -19.31
N THR A 269 25.20 2.59 -19.72
CA THR A 269 26.30 2.94 -18.80
C THR A 269 25.82 3.94 -17.75
N TYR A 270 25.00 4.91 -18.14
CA TYR A 270 24.37 5.84 -17.19
C TYR A 270 23.38 5.13 -16.25
N ALA A 271 22.54 4.25 -16.79
CA ALA A 271 21.60 3.45 -16.01
C ALA A 271 22.34 2.61 -14.95
N VAL A 272 23.34 1.82 -15.35
CA VAL A 272 24.15 0.99 -14.45
C VAL A 272 24.83 1.84 -13.35
N ASN A 273 25.43 2.98 -13.71
CA ASN A 273 26.05 3.87 -12.72
C ASN A 273 25.04 4.45 -11.71
N THR A 274 23.81 4.72 -12.17
CA THR A 274 22.72 5.17 -11.30
C THR A 274 22.35 4.08 -10.30
N LEU A 275 22.20 2.83 -10.75
CA LEU A 275 21.90 1.69 -9.90
C LEU A 275 22.99 1.42 -8.87
N VAL A 276 24.27 1.46 -9.28
CA VAL A 276 25.42 1.31 -8.38
C VAL A 276 25.44 2.41 -7.30
N THR A 277 25.05 3.62 -7.65
CA THR A 277 24.94 4.73 -6.68
C THR A 277 23.78 4.50 -5.72
N ALA A 278 22.61 4.14 -6.25
CA ALA A 278 21.39 3.89 -5.49
C ALA A 278 21.51 2.72 -4.51
N TYR A 279 22.31 1.69 -4.84
CA TYR A 279 22.54 0.56 -3.95
C TYR A 279 23.32 0.94 -2.68
N ARG A 280 24.01 2.09 -2.66
CA ARG A 280 24.67 2.61 -1.45
C ARG A 280 23.73 3.40 -0.52
N ASP A 281 22.46 3.49 -0.85
CA ASP A 281 21.48 4.24 -0.06
C ASP A 281 21.22 3.58 1.30
N VAL A 282 21.08 4.41 2.34
CA VAL A 282 20.74 3.96 3.70
C VAL A 282 19.33 3.35 3.75
N SER A 283 18.45 3.74 2.83
CA SER A 283 17.07 3.28 2.76
C SER A 283 16.97 1.97 2.01
N ARG A 284 16.51 0.95 2.73
CA ARG A 284 16.19 -0.38 2.20
C ARG A 284 15.34 -0.34 0.92
N ILE A 285 14.32 0.52 0.86
CA ILE A 285 13.41 0.58 -0.31
C ILE A 285 14.10 1.11 -1.58
N VAL A 286 15.14 1.94 -1.42
CA VAL A 286 15.94 2.46 -2.53
C VAL A 286 16.91 1.39 -3.01
N ARG A 287 17.61 0.72 -2.08
CA ARG A 287 18.49 -0.41 -2.41
C ARG A 287 17.74 -1.54 -3.14
N ARG A 288 16.54 -1.91 -2.65
CA ARG A 288 15.69 -2.90 -3.32
C ARG A 288 15.36 -2.52 -4.77
N THR A 289 15.00 -1.25 -4.99
CA THR A 289 14.66 -0.76 -6.33
C THR A 289 15.87 -0.76 -7.26
N ALA A 290 17.07 -0.46 -6.74
CA ALA A 290 18.30 -0.57 -7.51
C ALA A 290 18.56 -2.00 -7.99
N ILE A 291 18.30 -3.01 -7.14
CA ILE A 291 18.51 -4.41 -7.49
C ILE A 291 17.38 -4.96 -8.37
N ASP A 292 16.12 -4.57 -8.15
CA ASP A 292 15.03 -4.89 -9.09
C ASP A 292 15.36 -4.41 -10.50
N ALA A 293 15.70 -3.13 -10.64
CA ALA A 293 16.02 -2.56 -11.95
C ALA A 293 17.31 -3.15 -12.55
N ALA A 294 18.30 -3.50 -11.72
CA ALA A 294 19.50 -4.18 -12.22
C ALA A 294 19.18 -5.55 -12.82
N VAL A 295 18.29 -6.32 -12.19
CA VAL A 295 17.83 -7.60 -12.73
C VAL A 295 17.07 -7.42 -14.05
N ASP A 296 16.18 -6.42 -14.11
CA ASP A 296 15.38 -6.14 -15.31
C ASP A 296 16.22 -5.71 -16.54
N LEU A 297 17.45 -5.21 -16.33
CA LEU A 297 18.38 -4.92 -17.42
C LEU A 297 18.93 -6.18 -18.10
N GLU A 298 18.93 -7.33 -17.41
CA GLU A 298 19.47 -8.62 -17.89
C GLU A 298 20.88 -8.51 -18.53
N SER A 299 21.69 -7.55 -18.05
CA SER A 299 22.98 -7.20 -18.64
C SER A 299 24.16 -7.75 -17.83
N GLU A 300 25.23 -8.16 -18.52
CA GLU A 300 26.48 -8.53 -17.87
C GLU A 300 27.11 -7.35 -17.11
N ASP A 301 26.81 -6.12 -17.50
CA ASP A 301 27.38 -4.92 -16.89
C ASP A 301 26.88 -4.71 -15.44
N VAL A 302 25.75 -5.31 -15.05
CA VAL A 302 25.26 -5.28 -13.66
C VAL A 302 25.82 -6.38 -12.77
N ARG A 303 26.63 -7.31 -13.31
CA ARG A 303 27.12 -8.48 -12.55
C ARG A 303 27.78 -8.09 -11.23
N LEU A 304 28.69 -7.12 -11.24
CA LEU A 304 29.40 -6.69 -10.03
C LEU A 304 28.46 -6.08 -8.98
N LEU A 305 27.40 -5.41 -9.42
CA LEU A 305 26.36 -4.89 -8.52
C LEU A 305 25.58 -6.02 -7.87
N LEU A 306 25.17 -7.03 -8.67
CA LEU A 306 24.46 -8.20 -8.16
C LEU A 306 25.36 -9.06 -7.24
N GLU A 307 26.64 -9.23 -7.56
CA GLU A 307 27.60 -9.90 -6.68
C GLU A 307 27.74 -9.17 -5.33
N ALA A 308 27.79 -7.84 -5.33
CA ALA A 308 27.81 -7.05 -4.10
C ALA A 308 26.49 -7.14 -3.30
N ALA A 309 25.37 -7.40 -3.97
CA ALA A 309 24.05 -7.57 -3.36
C ALA A 309 23.86 -8.93 -2.66
N LEU A 310 24.75 -9.89 -2.88
CA LEU A 310 24.76 -11.16 -2.15
C LEU A 310 25.10 -11.01 -0.67
N ASP A 311 25.72 -9.90 -0.26
CA ASP A 311 26.08 -9.61 1.14
C ASP A 311 25.17 -8.55 1.81
N ASP A 312 24.03 -8.17 1.20
CA ASP A 312 23.10 -7.19 1.81
C ASP A 312 22.46 -7.77 3.09
N GLU A 313 22.17 -6.90 4.05
CA GLU A 313 21.45 -7.26 5.29
C GLU A 313 20.00 -7.73 5.01
N ASP A 314 19.39 -7.27 3.92
CA ASP A 314 18.03 -7.60 3.50
C ASP A 314 17.99 -8.91 2.70
N ASP A 315 17.25 -9.90 3.21
CA ASP A 315 17.05 -11.21 2.60
C ASP A 315 16.46 -11.14 1.19
N TRP A 316 15.53 -10.22 0.94
CA TRP A 316 14.93 -10.05 -0.37
C TRP A 316 15.97 -9.56 -1.39
N ILE A 317 16.90 -8.71 -0.98
CA ILE A 317 17.97 -8.20 -1.85
C ILE A 317 18.91 -9.34 -2.22
N ARG A 318 19.35 -10.14 -1.24
CA ARG A 318 20.19 -11.32 -1.49
C ARG A 318 19.49 -12.32 -2.42
N TRP A 319 18.21 -12.61 -2.16
CA TRP A 319 17.41 -13.51 -3.01
C TRP A 319 17.33 -13.00 -4.46
N LYS A 320 16.99 -11.72 -4.64
CA LYS A 320 16.87 -11.10 -5.97
C LYS A 320 18.21 -11.07 -6.69
N ALA A 321 19.32 -10.86 -5.98
CA ALA A 321 20.67 -10.90 -6.53
C ALA A 321 21.05 -12.29 -7.05
N VAL A 322 20.78 -13.37 -6.28
CA VAL A 322 21.00 -14.74 -6.75
C VAL A 322 20.18 -15.03 -8.01
N LYS A 323 18.91 -14.60 -8.03
CA LYS A 323 18.03 -14.75 -9.18
C LYS A 323 18.60 -14.03 -10.42
N GLY A 324 18.99 -12.76 -10.27
CA GLY A 324 19.58 -11.96 -11.36
C GLY A 324 20.86 -12.58 -11.91
N LEU A 325 21.77 -13.02 -11.04
CA LEU A 325 22.99 -13.73 -11.46
C LEU A 325 22.66 -15.04 -12.17
N SER A 326 21.59 -15.73 -11.80
CA SER A 326 21.14 -16.93 -12.50
C SER A 326 20.49 -16.65 -13.86
N GLU A 327 19.91 -15.46 -14.06
CA GLU A 327 19.28 -15.02 -15.32
C GLU A 327 20.33 -14.60 -16.35
N ILE A 328 21.33 -13.78 -15.95
CA ILE A 328 22.48 -13.44 -16.81
C ILE A 328 23.47 -14.61 -16.95
N GLY A 329 23.42 -15.58 -16.05
CA GLY A 329 24.27 -16.77 -16.01
C GLY A 329 25.35 -16.69 -14.92
N LEU A 330 25.52 -17.77 -14.15
CA LEU A 330 26.36 -17.72 -12.94
C LEU A 330 27.84 -17.43 -13.21
N SER A 331 28.42 -17.90 -14.31
CA SER A 331 29.80 -17.59 -14.74
C SER A 331 30.79 -17.53 -13.54
N THR A 332 31.47 -16.40 -13.37
CA THR A 332 32.42 -16.11 -12.27
C THR A 332 31.78 -16.02 -10.88
N SER A 333 30.46 -15.81 -10.81
CA SER A 333 29.70 -15.62 -9.57
C SER A 333 29.30 -16.94 -8.89
N THR A 334 29.58 -18.09 -9.51
CA THR A 334 29.24 -19.43 -8.96
C THR A 334 29.74 -19.62 -7.53
N GLY A 335 30.98 -19.18 -7.24
CA GLY A 335 31.57 -19.28 -5.91
C GLY A 335 30.85 -18.40 -4.88
N ALA A 336 30.53 -17.16 -5.26
CA ALA A 336 29.81 -16.22 -4.39
C ALA A 336 28.38 -16.72 -4.10
N VAL A 337 27.66 -17.19 -5.11
CA VAL A 337 26.32 -17.77 -4.93
C VAL A 337 26.35 -19.03 -4.07
N SER A 338 27.36 -19.90 -4.24
CA SER A 338 27.50 -21.11 -3.42
C SER A 338 27.73 -20.81 -1.94
N ALA A 339 28.32 -19.66 -1.59
CA ALA A 339 28.53 -19.27 -0.20
C ALA A 339 27.21 -19.00 0.56
N LEU A 340 26.11 -18.74 -0.16
CA LEU A 340 24.78 -18.50 0.41
C LEU A 340 23.97 -19.80 0.61
N ALA A 341 24.57 -20.98 0.44
CA ALA A 341 23.87 -22.26 0.61
C ALA A 341 23.27 -22.45 2.02
N ASP A 342 23.90 -21.83 3.04
CA ASP A 342 23.47 -21.85 4.44
C ASP A 342 22.89 -20.49 4.90
N ASP A 343 22.43 -19.64 3.97
CA ASP A 343 21.80 -18.35 4.31
C ASP A 343 20.66 -18.54 5.32
N PRO A 344 20.47 -17.65 6.32
CA PRO A 344 19.37 -17.78 7.29
C PRO A 344 17.98 -17.81 6.63
N ASP A 345 17.78 -17.13 5.51
CA ASP A 345 16.50 -17.06 4.82
C ASP A 345 16.26 -18.26 3.87
N PHE A 346 15.04 -18.81 3.93
CA PHE A 346 14.68 -19.98 3.13
C PHE A 346 14.60 -19.68 1.62
N GLN A 347 14.09 -18.51 1.23
CA GLN A 347 13.96 -18.15 -0.19
C GLN A 347 15.33 -17.99 -0.83
N VAL A 348 16.28 -17.37 -0.11
CA VAL A 348 17.68 -17.26 -0.56
C VAL A 348 18.28 -18.66 -0.79
N ARG A 349 18.20 -19.56 0.21
CA ARG A 349 18.72 -20.94 0.06
C ARG A 349 18.05 -21.70 -1.09
N PHE A 350 16.73 -21.54 -1.26
CA PHE A 350 15.98 -22.18 -2.34
C PHE A 350 16.45 -21.69 -3.72
N GLU A 351 16.66 -20.38 -3.87
CA GLU A 351 17.11 -19.77 -5.12
C GLU A 351 18.56 -20.18 -5.44
N VAL A 352 19.45 -20.24 -4.45
CA VAL A 352 20.82 -20.75 -4.61
C VAL A 352 20.78 -22.18 -5.16
N ALA A 353 19.96 -23.06 -4.57
CA ALA A 353 19.82 -24.43 -5.03
C ALA A 353 19.17 -24.53 -6.43
N ALA A 354 18.32 -23.58 -6.82
CA ALA A 354 17.76 -23.50 -8.16
C ALA A 354 18.81 -23.05 -9.18
N ALA A 355 19.55 -21.98 -8.87
CA ALA A 355 20.59 -21.41 -9.71
C ALA A 355 21.72 -22.41 -9.99
N LEU A 356 22.22 -23.10 -8.96
CA LEU A 356 23.29 -24.10 -9.08
C LEU A 356 22.87 -25.38 -9.83
N ARG A 357 21.56 -25.66 -9.95
CA ARG A 357 21.07 -26.77 -10.81
C ARG A 357 21.00 -26.38 -12.29
N LYS A 358 20.94 -25.08 -12.57
CA LYS A 358 20.78 -24.53 -13.93
C LYS A 358 22.12 -24.19 -14.58
N ALA A 359 23.13 -23.86 -13.77
CA ALA A 359 24.52 -23.65 -14.19
C ALA A 359 25.20 -24.97 -14.56
#